data_AF-A0A1Y3SIA9-F1
#
_entry.id   AF-A0A1Y3SIA9-F1
#
_cell.length_a   1.000
_cell.length_b   1.000
_cell.length_c   1.000
_cell.angle_alpha   90.00
_cell.angle_beta   90.00
_cell.angle_gamma   90.00
#
_symmetry.space_group_name_H-M   'P 1'
#
loop_
_entity.id
_entity.type
_entity.pdbx_description
1 polymer ?
#
loop_
_entity_poly.entity_id
_entity_poly.type
_entity_poly.pdbx_seq_one_letter_code
_entity_poly.pdbx_strand_id
1 'polypeptide(L)'
;MTEDYARTLKRRTLIALIATLISLVLLGCAMFWMWCSLFGPPEFMRKDNPSLAPQSAELQLDAGATVYWRETSYVVPDEADLGQLLHADQWSSTSAFQTEAADLVVHFGELYELSLWSDGKASFYDGYSGRSTKTRAYYTIPMGVVKELTAALTALPA
;
A
#
# COMPACT_ATOMS: atom_id res chain seq x y z
N MET A 1 -13.03 62.96 -18.71
CA MET A 1 -12.40 62.62 -17.42
C MET A 1 -12.89 61.30 -16.82
N THR A 2 -14.17 60.91 -16.98
CA THR A 2 -14.75 59.68 -16.40
C THR A 2 -14.29 58.37 -17.07
N GLU A 3 -14.01 58.37 -18.38
CA GLU A 3 -13.56 57.17 -19.10
C GLU A 3 -12.13 56.71 -18.76
N ASP A 4 -11.20 57.64 -18.55
CA ASP A 4 -9.81 57.31 -18.18
C ASP A 4 -9.71 56.78 -16.75
N TYR A 5 -10.57 57.26 -15.85
CA TYR A 5 -10.71 56.77 -14.48
C TYR A 5 -11.26 55.33 -14.45
N ALA A 6 -12.29 55.05 -15.25
CA ALA A 6 -12.85 53.69 -15.36
C ALA A 6 -11.85 52.69 -15.94
N ARG A 7 -11.02 53.10 -16.92
CA ARG A 7 -9.96 52.27 -17.51
C ARG A 7 -8.83 51.96 -16.53
N THR A 8 -8.38 52.96 -15.75
CA THR A 8 -7.35 52.77 -14.73
C THR A 8 -7.84 51.92 -13.56
N LEU A 9 -9.09 52.08 -13.13
CA LEU A 9 -9.71 51.24 -12.10
C LEU A 9 -9.78 49.77 -12.54
N LYS A 10 -10.27 49.48 -13.76
CA LYS A 10 -10.32 48.13 -14.33
C LYS A 10 -8.95 47.46 -14.43
N ARG A 11 -7.92 48.22 -14.80
CA ARG A 11 -6.55 47.71 -14.88
C ARG A 11 -5.99 47.36 -13.49
N ARG A 12 -6.26 48.18 -12.48
CA ARG A 12 -5.84 47.94 -11.09
C ARG A 12 -6.56 46.74 -10.48
N THR A 13 -7.87 46.60 -10.69
CA THR A 13 -8.63 45.44 -10.21
C THR A 13 -8.18 44.15 -10.90
N LEU A 14 -7.89 44.19 -12.21
CA LEU A 14 -7.35 43.04 -12.94
C LEU A 14 -5.98 42.62 -12.37
N ILE A 15 -5.08 43.57 -12.12
CA ILE A 15 -3.77 43.29 -11.51
C ILE A 15 -3.94 42.71 -10.11
N ALA A 16 -4.85 43.26 -9.30
CA ALA A 16 -5.14 42.73 -7.97
C ALA A 16 -5.66 41.29 -8.05
N LEU A 17 -6.59 40.99 -8.95
CA LEU A 17 -7.11 39.64 -9.15
C LEU A 17 -6.01 38.65 -9.57
N ILE A 18 -5.13 39.06 -10.50
CA ILE A 18 -3.99 38.23 -10.92
C ILE A 18 -3.05 37.98 -9.73
N ALA A 19 -2.72 39.01 -8.96
CA ALA A 19 -1.86 38.88 -7.79
C ALA A 19 -2.48 37.96 -6.73
N THR A 20 -3.79 38.05 -6.51
CA THR A 20 -4.51 37.15 -5.60
C THR A 20 -4.49 35.71 -6.10
N LEU A 21 -4.71 35.49 -7.41
CA LEU A 21 -4.65 34.17 -8.00
C LEU A 21 -3.25 33.54 -7.86
N ILE A 22 -2.20 34.31 -8.14
CA ILE A 22 -0.81 33.85 -7.96
C ILE A 22 -0.55 33.51 -6.49
N SER A 23 -0.99 34.36 -5.56
CA SER A 23 -0.81 34.13 -4.13
C SER A 23 -1.51 32.86 -3.65
N LEU A 24 -2.72 32.58 -4.15
CA LEU A 24 -3.47 31.35 -3.86
C LEU A 24 -2.75 30.11 -4.38
N VAL A 25 -2.19 30.17 -5.60
CA VAL A 25 -1.40 29.06 -6.18
C VAL A 25 -0.16 28.80 -5.33
N LEU A 26 0.59 29.85 -4.97
CA LEU A 26 1.78 29.72 -4.14
C LEU A 26 1.46 29.15 -2.75
N LEU A 27 0.37 29.58 -2.14
CA LEU A 27 -0.10 29.03 -0.86
C LEU A 27 -0.43 27.54 -0.99
N GLY A 28 -1.14 27.15 -2.06
CA GLY A 28 -1.44 25.75 -2.36
C GLY A 28 -0.18 24.90 -2.52
N CYS A 29 0.82 25.40 -3.27
CA CYS A 29 2.11 24.74 -3.42
C CYS A 29 2.86 24.60 -2.09
N ALA A 30 2.86 25.64 -1.25
CA ALA A 30 3.51 25.61 0.07
C ALA A 30 2.85 24.61 1.01
N MET A 31 1.51 24.57 1.03
CA MET A 31 0.75 23.58 1.80
C MET A 31 1.02 22.15 1.32
N PHE A 32 1.03 21.94 0.00
CA PHE A 32 1.37 20.63 -0.58
C PHE A 32 2.80 20.19 -0.23
N TRP A 33 3.77 21.11 -0.29
CA TRP A 33 5.15 20.84 0.10
C TRP A 33 5.27 20.45 1.58
N MET A 34 4.61 21.20 2.46
CA MET A 34 4.56 20.91 3.89
C MET A 34 3.93 19.53 4.16
N TRP A 35 2.84 19.20 3.47
CA TRP A 35 2.21 17.88 3.55
C TRP A 35 3.19 16.77 3.15
N CYS A 36 3.83 16.89 1.98
CA CYS A 36 4.80 15.91 1.50
C CYS A 36 6.01 15.75 2.44
N SER A 37 6.45 16.81 3.12
CA SER A 37 7.53 16.75 4.12
C SER A 37 7.11 15.97 5.36
N LEU A 38 5.85 16.11 5.81
CA LEU A 38 5.35 15.46 7.01
C LEU A 38 4.97 13.99 6.78
N PHE A 39 4.34 13.68 5.64
CA PHE A 39 3.73 12.36 5.38
C PHE A 39 4.40 11.57 4.25
N GLY A 40 5.42 12.14 3.61
CA GLY A 40 5.96 11.63 2.36
C GLY A 40 5.09 11.99 1.15
N PRO A 41 5.57 11.70 -0.07
CA PRO A 41 4.80 11.91 -1.27
C PRO A 41 3.52 11.06 -1.26
N PRO A 42 2.47 11.49 -1.99
CA PRO A 42 1.26 10.69 -2.20
C PRO A 42 1.58 9.30 -2.76
N GLU A 43 0.74 8.30 -2.48
CA GLU A 43 0.92 6.90 -2.91
C GLU A 43 1.26 6.75 -4.40
N PHE A 44 0.57 7.48 -5.27
CA PHE A 44 0.82 7.40 -6.73
C PHE A 44 2.18 7.96 -7.17
N MET A 45 2.86 8.74 -6.32
CA MET A 45 4.21 9.28 -6.56
C MET A 45 5.30 8.44 -5.88
N ARG A 46 4.94 7.46 -5.05
CA ARG A 46 5.91 6.61 -4.35
C ARG A 46 6.53 5.61 -5.30
N LYS A 47 7.80 5.30 -5.06
CA LYS A 47 8.52 4.26 -5.80
C LYS A 47 7.93 2.88 -5.46
N ASP A 48 7.92 2.01 -6.45
CA ASP A 48 7.59 0.60 -6.22
C ASP A 48 8.58 -0.03 -5.25
N ASN A 49 8.06 -0.92 -4.41
CA ASN A 49 8.83 -1.58 -3.38
C ASN A 49 9.02 -3.05 -3.77
N PRO A 50 10.25 -3.50 -4.10
CA PRO A 50 10.50 -4.87 -4.52
C PRO A 50 10.19 -5.89 -3.41
N SER A 51 10.26 -5.51 -2.14
CA SER A 51 9.92 -6.38 -1.00
C SER A 51 8.44 -6.73 -0.94
N LEU A 52 7.58 -5.98 -1.65
CA LEU A 52 6.16 -6.25 -1.76
C LEU A 52 5.82 -7.18 -2.94
N ALA A 53 6.81 -7.65 -3.70
CA ALA A 53 6.57 -8.57 -4.80
C ALA A 53 5.99 -9.90 -4.29
N PRO A 54 5.11 -10.57 -5.06
CA PRO A 54 4.58 -11.89 -4.71
C PRO A 54 5.68 -12.91 -4.37
N GLN A 55 6.79 -12.90 -5.13
CA GLN A 55 7.93 -13.79 -4.91
C GLN A 55 8.62 -13.54 -3.56
N SER A 56 8.54 -12.31 -3.03
CA SER A 56 9.06 -12.01 -1.71
C SER A 56 8.21 -12.65 -0.61
N ALA A 57 6.89 -12.76 -0.80
CA ALA A 57 6.01 -13.45 0.15
C ALA A 57 6.28 -14.95 0.19
N GLU A 58 6.50 -15.58 -0.97
CA GLU A 58 6.90 -16.98 -1.08
C GLU A 58 8.22 -17.25 -0.34
N LEU A 59 9.27 -16.49 -0.66
CA LEU A 59 10.57 -16.62 0.00
C LEU A 59 10.52 -16.39 1.51
N GLN A 60 9.70 -15.44 1.98
CA GLN A 60 9.56 -15.16 3.41
C GLN A 60 8.77 -16.24 4.14
N LEU A 61 7.82 -16.90 3.49
CA LEU A 61 7.08 -18.02 4.09
C LEU A 61 7.99 -19.23 4.31
N ASP A 62 8.89 -19.51 3.36
CA ASP A 62 9.83 -20.63 3.45
C ASP A 62 11.02 -20.36 4.39
N ALA A 63 11.32 -19.08 4.63
CA ALA A 63 12.35 -18.65 5.58
C ALA A 63 11.87 -18.59 7.04
N GLY A 64 10.64 -19.06 7.31
CA GLY A 64 10.04 -19.06 8.64
C GLY A 64 9.09 -17.88 8.86
N ALA A 65 7.85 -18.20 9.27
CA ALA A 65 6.79 -17.21 9.44
C ALA A 65 5.89 -17.54 10.63
N THR A 66 5.25 -16.52 11.20
CA THR A 66 4.14 -16.72 12.13
C THR A 66 2.83 -16.48 11.41
N VAL A 67 2.03 -17.52 11.28
CA VAL A 67 0.72 -17.44 10.61
C VAL A 67 -0.38 -17.40 11.65
N TYR A 68 -1.23 -16.37 11.57
CA TYR A 68 -2.43 -16.24 12.39
C TYR A 68 -3.65 -16.64 11.58
N TRP A 69 -4.35 -17.64 12.10
CA TRP A 69 -5.60 -18.11 11.55
C TRP A 69 -6.64 -18.19 12.67
N ARG A 70 -7.71 -17.40 12.54
CA ARG A 70 -8.72 -17.20 13.59
C ARG A 70 -8.04 -16.72 14.89
N GLU A 71 -8.16 -17.47 15.98
CA GLU A 71 -7.58 -17.16 17.29
C GLU A 71 -6.29 -17.96 17.56
N THR A 72 -5.75 -18.66 16.56
CA THR A 72 -4.59 -19.54 16.68
C THR A 72 -3.41 -19.00 15.89
N SER A 73 -2.22 -19.01 16.48
CA SER A 73 -0.95 -18.76 15.80
C SER A 73 -0.23 -20.07 15.50
N TYR A 74 0.26 -20.22 14.28
CA TYR A 74 1.08 -21.33 13.81
C TYR A 74 2.49 -20.80 13.53
N VAL A 75 3.50 -21.49 14.04
CA VAL A 75 4.90 -21.22 13.66
C VAL A 75 5.23 -22.13 12.50
N VAL A 76 5.48 -21.53 11.33
CA VAL A 76 5.95 -22.24 10.15
C VAL A 76 7.47 -22.37 10.30
N PRO A 77 8.01 -23.60 10.43
CA PRO A 77 9.45 -23.79 10.49
C PRO A 77 10.09 -23.45 9.14
N ASP A 78 11.35 -23.05 9.19
CA ASP A 78 12.18 -22.89 8.01
C ASP A 78 12.17 -24.21 7.19
N GLU A 79 12.18 -24.09 5.86
CA GLU A 79 12.16 -25.23 4.92
C GLU A 79 10.87 -26.06 4.91
N ALA A 80 9.75 -25.53 5.44
CA ALA A 80 8.44 -26.18 5.32
C ALA A 80 7.89 -26.25 3.88
N ASP A 81 8.52 -25.55 2.92
CA ASP A 81 8.17 -25.48 1.49
C ASP A 81 6.69 -25.11 1.26
N LEU A 82 6.14 -24.26 2.14
CA LEU A 82 4.76 -23.78 2.06
C LEU A 82 4.63 -22.57 1.12
N GLY A 83 5.74 -21.92 0.76
CA GLY A 83 5.80 -20.79 -0.15
C GLY A 83 5.15 -21.09 -1.49
N GLN A 84 5.40 -22.29 -2.04
CA GLN A 84 4.85 -22.69 -3.34
C GLN A 84 3.31 -22.73 -3.37
N LEU A 85 2.66 -22.93 -2.22
CA LEU A 85 1.19 -22.91 -2.09
C LEU A 85 0.59 -21.52 -2.32
N LEU A 86 1.40 -20.46 -2.24
CA LEU A 86 0.96 -19.11 -2.57
C LEU A 86 0.75 -18.91 -4.07
N HIS A 87 1.37 -19.74 -4.93
CA HIS A 87 1.34 -19.58 -6.39
C HIS A 87 1.70 -18.14 -6.83
N ALA A 88 2.81 -17.61 -6.30
CA ALA A 88 3.20 -16.21 -6.47
C ALA A 88 3.36 -15.77 -7.93
N ASP A 89 3.67 -16.71 -8.83
CA ASP A 89 3.75 -16.51 -10.29
C ASP A 89 2.40 -16.16 -10.94
N GLN A 90 1.28 -16.52 -10.30
CA GLN A 90 -0.08 -16.30 -10.79
C GLN A 90 -0.75 -15.05 -10.21
N TRP A 91 -0.04 -14.29 -9.38
CA TRP A 91 -0.59 -13.09 -8.77
C TRP A 91 -0.67 -11.96 -9.80
N SER A 92 -1.72 -11.16 -9.70
CA SER A 92 -1.88 -9.96 -10.53
C SER A 92 -2.15 -8.74 -9.67
N SER A 93 -1.42 -7.65 -9.91
CA SER A 93 -1.61 -6.39 -9.18
C SER A 93 -3.03 -5.86 -9.40
N THR A 94 -3.65 -5.37 -8.34
CA THR A 94 -4.99 -4.76 -8.39
C THR A 94 -5.05 -3.44 -7.62
N SER A 95 -6.17 -2.74 -7.76
CA SER A 95 -6.44 -1.51 -7.03
C SER A 95 -6.58 -1.77 -5.53
N ALA A 96 -6.25 -0.76 -4.72
CA ALA A 96 -6.51 -0.80 -3.29
C ALA A 96 -8.00 -1.09 -3.00
N PHE A 97 -8.24 -1.94 -2.02
CA PHE A 97 -9.58 -2.30 -1.56
C PHE A 97 -9.70 -2.08 -0.05
N GLN A 98 -10.92 -1.98 0.44
CA GLN A 98 -11.21 -1.93 1.88
C GLN A 98 -10.88 -3.28 2.49
N THR A 99 -10.00 -3.27 3.48
CA THR A 99 -9.59 -4.47 4.20
C THR A 99 -10.63 -4.79 5.26
N GLU A 100 -11.52 -5.74 4.98
CA GLU A 100 -12.23 -6.47 6.04
C GLU A 100 -11.23 -7.37 6.80
N ALA A 101 -11.68 -8.03 7.88
CA ALA A 101 -10.86 -9.01 8.56
C ALA A 101 -10.42 -10.09 7.56
N ALA A 102 -9.10 -10.25 7.39
CA ALA A 102 -8.55 -11.27 6.50
C ALA A 102 -8.84 -12.66 7.04
N ASP A 103 -9.04 -13.62 6.14
CA ASP A 103 -9.25 -15.02 6.53
C ASP A 103 -7.96 -15.64 7.08
N LEU A 104 -6.81 -15.18 6.57
CA LEU A 104 -5.49 -15.62 7.00
C LEU A 104 -4.53 -14.43 7.00
N VAL A 105 -3.76 -14.28 8.07
CA VAL A 105 -2.72 -13.26 8.18
C VAL A 105 -1.39 -13.94 8.45
N VAL A 106 -0.41 -13.68 7.61
CA VAL A 106 0.95 -14.19 7.74
C VAL A 106 1.86 -13.04 8.13
N HIS A 107 2.56 -13.16 9.25
CA HIS A 107 3.58 -12.21 9.66
C HIS A 107 4.97 -12.77 9.36
N PHE A 108 5.77 -11.95 8.70
CA PHE A 108 7.17 -12.25 8.43
C PHE A 108 8.05 -11.22 9.14
N GLY A 109 9.11 -11.69 9.80
CA GLY A 109 9.93 -10.82 10.65
C GLY A 109 9.09 -10.02 11.67
N GLU A 110 9.49 -8.79 11.97
CA GLU A 110 8.75 -7.96 12.95
C GLU A 110 7.67 -7.07 12.32
N LEU A 111 7.85 -6.66 11.05
CA LEU A 111 7.04 -5.60 10.43
C LEU A 111 6.48 -5.94 9.03
N TYR A 112 6.62 -7.16 8.52
CA TYR A 112 5.92 -7.58 7.29
C TYR A 112 4.62 -8.31 7.63
N GLU A 113 3.61 -8.07 6.81
CA GLU A 113 2.29 -8.70 6.97
C GLU A 113 1.67 -8.99 5.60
N LEU A 114 1.37 -10.25 5.35
CA LEU A 114 0.58 -10.70 4.21
C LEU A 114 -0.81 -11.10 4.69
N SER A 115 -1.83 -10.40 4.22
CA SER A 115 -3.23 -10.72 4.46
C SER A 115 -3.83 -11.39 3.23
N LEU A 116 -4.56 -12.49 3.43
CA LEU A 116 -5.18 -13.29 2.37
C LEU A 116 -6.68 -13.47 2.64
N TRP A 117 -7.47 -13.38 1.57
CA TRP A 117 -8.92 -13.57 1.59
C TRP A 117 -9.32 -14.73 0.66
N SER A 118 -10.31 -15.50 1.07
CA SER A 118 -10.79 -16.70 0.36
C SER A 118 -11.47 -16.35 -0.97
N ASP A 119 -11.82 -15.07 -1.18
CA ASP A 119 -12.39 -14.54 -2.42
C ASP A 119 -11.34 -14.18 -3.49
N GLY A 120 -10.07 -14.56 -3.25
CA GLY A 120 -8.99 -14.39 -4.22
C GLY A 120 -8.31 -13.02 -4.14
N LYS A 121 -8.41 -12.32 -3.00
CA LYS A 121 -7.65 -11.09 -2.75
C LYS A 121 -6.47 -11.33 -1.83
N ALA A 122 -5.45 -10.51 -1.98
CA ALA A 122 -4.33 -10.42 -1.06
C ALA A 122 -3.85 -8.97 -0.90
N SER A 123 -3.27 -8.69 0.26
CA SER A 123 -2.58 -7.42 0.53
C SER A 123 -1.28 -7.71 1.25
N PHE A 124 -0.20 -7.13 0.76
CA PHE A 124 1.13 -7.29 1.35
C PHE A 124 1.61 -5.96 1.88
N TYR A 125 1.99 -5.92 3.15
CA TYR A 125 2.47 -4.75 3.87
C TYR A 125 3.93 -4.94 4.30
N ASP A 126 4.71 -3.88 4.12
CA ASP A 126 6.10 -3.75 4.54
C ASP A 126 6.23 -2.53 5.47
N GLY A 127 6.33 -2.78 6.77
CA GLY A 127 6.52 -1.76 7.78
C GLY A 127 7.96 -1.26 7.92
N TYR A 128 8.95 -1.86 7.24
CA TYR A 128 10.31 -1.32 7.13
C TYR A 128 10.45 -0.28 6.02
N SER A 129 9.45 -0.19 5.14
CA SER A 129 9.48 0.70 3.99
C SER A 129 9.60 2.18 4.39
N GLY A 130 10.45 2.90 3.67
CA GLY A 130 10.66 4.33 3.87
C GLY A 130 9.48 5.17 3.39
N ARG A 131 9.42 6.44 3.82
CA ARG A 131 8.33 7.37 3.47
C ARG A 131 8.14 7.62 1.97
N SER A 132 9.13 7.32 1.13
CA SER A 132 9.13 7.54 -0.32
C SER A 132 8.85 6.28 -1.15
N THR A 133 8.65 5.14 -0.50
CA THR A 133 8.36 3.84 -1.11
C THR A 133 6.98 3.38 -0.73
N LYS A 134 6.33 2.60 -1.59
CA LYS A 134 5.03 1.99 -1.27
C LYS A 134 5.20 1.06 -0.07
N THR A 135 4.28 1.20 0.89
CA THR A 135 4.25 0.42 2.14
C THR A 135 3.29 -0.77 2.04
N ARG A 136 2.32 -0.71 1.12
CA ARG A 136 1.32 -1.75 0.90
C ARG A 136 1.08 -1.95 -0.59
N ALA A 137 0.88 -3.21 -0.98
CA ALA A 137 0.49 -3.61 -2.32
C ALA A 137 -0.73 -4.54 -2.26
N TYR A 138 -1.52 -4.56 -3.33
CA TYR A 138 -2.78 -5.30 -3.41
C TYR A 138 -2.76 -6.19 -4.65
N TYR A 139 -3.24 -7.43 -4.48
CA TYR A 139 -3.19 -8.46 -5.51
C TYR A 139 -4.50 -9.23 -5.61
N THR A 140 -4.77 -9.73 -6.81
CA THR A 140 -5.66 -10.86 -7.05
C THR A 140 -4.81 -12.13 -7.11
N ILE A 141 -5.24 -13.16 -6.40
CA ILE A 141 -4.56 -14.46 -6.27
C ILE A 141 -5.47 -15.60 -6.76
N PRO A 142 -4.92 -16.79 -7.07
CA PRO A 142 -5.74 -17.95 -7.41
C PRO A 142 -6.74 -18.32 -6.31
N MET A 143 -7.95 -18.69 -6.72
CA MET A 143 -8.96 -19.20 -5.80
C MET A 143 -8.47 -20.53 -5.19
N GLY A 144 -8.64 -20.69 -3.88
CA GLY A 144 -8.25 -21.93 -3.18
C GLY A 144 -6.93 -21.84 -2.40
N VAL A 145 -6.07 -20.85 -2.67
CA VAL A 145 -4.79 -20.64 -1.95
C VAL A 145 -4.98 -20.63 -0.43
N VAL A 146 -5.95 -19.86 0.08
CA VAL A 146 -6.25 -19.80 1.52
C VAL A 146 -6.65 -21.15 2.09
N LYS A 147 -7.43 -21.93 1.33
CA LYS A 147 -7.90 -23.26 1.75
C LYS A 147 -6.75 -24.27 1.79
N GLU A 148 -5.86 -24.23 0.80
CA GLU A 148 -4.70 -25.11 0.71
C GLU A 148 -3.69 -24.80 1.82
N LEU A 149 -3.39 -23.51 2.02
CA LEU A 149 -2.45 -23.08 3.05
C LEU A 149 -2.98 -23.38 4.46
N THR A 150 -4.27 -23.14 4.74
CA THR A 150 -4.87 -23.51 6.03
C THR A 150 -4.86 -25.01 6.27
N ALA A 151 -5.12 -25.83 5.25
CA ALA A 151 -5.02 -27.29 5.36
C ALA A 151 -3.58 -27.74 5.70
N ALA A 152 -2.58 -27.17 5.03
CA ALA A 152 -1.17 -27.46 5.30
C ALA A 152 -0.76 -27.04 6.72
N LEU A 153 -1.16 -25.86 7.18
CA LEU A 153 -0.87 -25.37 8.53
C LEU A 153 -1.47 -26.27 9.62
N THR A 154 -2.68 -26.79 9.42
CA THR A 154 -3.29 -27.74 10.36
C THR A 154 -2.64 -29.13 10.37
N ALA A 155 -1.88 -29.46 9.33
CA ALA A 155 -1.14 -30.72 9.24
C ALA A 155 0.27 -30.63 9.84
N LEU A 156 0.74 -29.42 10.20
CA LEU A 156 2.02 -29.25 10.88
C LEU A 156 1.97 -29.94 12.25
N PRO A 157 3.00 -30.71 12.62
CA PRO A 157 3.08 -31.30 13.94
C PRO A 157 3.17 -30.18 14.99
N ALA A 158 2.40 -30.34 16.08
CA ALA A 158 2.39 -29.43 17.22
C ALA A 158 3.72 -29.46 18.00
#